data_AF-A0AAU1WK52-F1
#
_entry.id   AF-A0AAU1WK52-F1
#
_cell.length_a   1.000
_cell.length_b   1.000
_cell.length_c   1.000
_cell.angle_alpha   90.00
_cell.angle_beta   90.00
_cell.angle_gamma   90.00
#
_symmetry.space_group_name_H-M   'P 1'
#
loop_
_entity.id
_entity.type
_entity.pdbx_description
1 polymer ?
#
loop_
_entity_poly.entity_id
_entity_poly.type
_entity_poly.pdbx_seq_one_letter_code
_entity_poly.pdbx_strand_id
1 'polypeptide(L)' 'MIVSNGRTAQQEAKIRNTGLDQLVQGWVVSESIGHKKPEAQIFHAAAATVRLPLPGAWVIGDSPHADIAGAEALGLRNV' A
#
# COMPACT_ATOMS: atom_id res chain seq x y z
N MET A 1 -4.99 5.24 -1.48
CA MET A 1 -4.50 4.60 -0.23
C MET A 1 -2.99 4.45 -0.29
N ILE A 2 -2.31 4.35 0.86
CA ILE A 2 -0.86 4.14 0.92
C ILE A 2 -0.57 2.70 1.32
N VAL A 3 0.40 2.07 0.66
CA VAL A 3 0.91 0.73 0.99
C VAL A 3 2.42 0.81 1.16
N SER A 4 2.92 0.61 2.37
CA SER A 4 4.35 0.75 2.66
C SER A 4 4.94 -0.47 3.38
N ASN A 5 6.14 -0.86 2.98
CA ASN A 5 6.95 -1.80 3.77
C ASN A 5 7.67 -1.02 4.88
N GLY A 6 7.88 -1.66 6.03
CA GLY A 6 8.64 -1.10 7.14
C GLY A 6 7.92 -1.21 8.49
N ARG A 7 8.43 -0.47 9.47
CA ARG A 7 7.87 -0.41 10.83
C ARG A 7 6.71 0.57 10.89
N THR A 8 5.63 0.17 11.53
CA THR A 8 4.37 0.91 11.66
C THR A 8 4.62 2.29 12.25
N ALA A 9 5.28 2.37 13.41
CA ALA A 9 5.54 3.64 14.07
C ALA A 9 6.31 4.63 13.19
N GLN A 10 7.30 4.16 12.42
CA GLN A 10 8.09 5.02 11.54
C GLN A 10 7.27 5.50 10.34
N GLN A 11 6.53 4.61 9.68
CA GLN A 11 5.78 4.98 8.48
C GLN A 11 4.58 5.87 8.82
N GLU A 12 3.87 5.58 9.91
CA GLU A 12 2.78 6.45 10.36
C GLU A 12 3.28 7.84 10.76
N ALA A 13 4.44 7.94 11.41
CA ALA A 13 5.05 9.22 11.72
C ALA A 13 5.35 10.03 10.45
N LYS A 14 5.91 9.39 9.41
CA LYS A 14 6.14 10.06 8.12
C LYS A 14 4.84 10.52 7.47
N ILE A 15 3.82 9.65 7.43
CA ILE A 15 2.50 9.97 6.84
C ILE A 15 1.89 11.19 7.53
N ARG A 16 1.86 11.22 8.86
CA ARG A 16 1.32 12.36 9.64
C ARG A 16 2.16 13.62 9.50
N ASN A 17 3.49 13.51 9.57
CA ASN A 17 4.40 14.67 9.50
C ASN A 17 4.43 15.33 8.11
N THR A 18 4.04 14.60 7.06
CA THR A 18 3.92 15.11 5.68
C THR A 18 2.51 15.58 5.34
N GLY A 19 1.54 15.41 6.23
CA GLY A 19 0.13 15.72 5.98
C GLY A 19 -0.57 14.75 5.02
N LEU A 20 0.07 13.64 4.65
CA LEU A 20 -0.51 12.65 3.75
C LEU A 20 -1.75 11.98 4.36
N ASP A 21 -1.81 11.88 5.69
CA ASP A 21 -2.98 11.37 6.42
C ASP A 21 -4.27 12.13 6.11
N GLN A 22 -4.17 13.40 5.70
CA GLN A 22 -5.32 14.22 5.33
C GLN A 22 -5.70 14.09 3.85
N LEU A 23 -4.81 13.54 3.02
CA LEU A 23 -5.00 13.42 1.57
C LEU A 23 -5.43 12.02 1.12
N VAL A 24 -5.23 11.01 1.97
CA VAL A 24 -5.55 9.62 1.65
C VAL A 24 -6.63 9.08 2.57
N GLN A 25 -7.50 8.22 2.06
CA GLN A 25 -8.59 7.61 2.84
C GLN A 25 -8.08 6.54 3.82
N GLY A 26 -6.83 6.09 3.69
CA GLY A 26 -6.23 5.09 4.56
C GLY A 26 -4.87 4.62 4.07
N TRP A 27 -4.17 3.91 4.95
CA TRP A 27 -2.85 3.34 4.71
C TRP A 27 -2.69 1.99 5.41
N VAL A 28 -1.78 1.16 4.89
CA VAL A 28 -1.34 -0.10 5.51
C VAL A 28 0.18 -0.16 5.51
N VAL A 29 0.74 -0.65 6.61
CA VAL A 29 2.17 -0.86 6.80
C VAL A 29 2.43 -2.35 6.99
N SER A 30 3.47 -2.89 6.35
CA SER A 30 3.72 -4.34 6.37
C SER A 30 3.83 -4.95 7.77
N GLU A 31 4.43 -4.23 8.73
CA GLU A 31 4.54 -4.70 10.12
C GLU A 31 3.18 -4.86 10.80
N SER A 32 2.18 -4.00 10.49
CA SER A 32 0.88 -4.06 11.17
C SER A 32 0.01 -5.24 10.74
N ILE A 33 0.31 -5.85 9.59
CA ILE A 33 -0.47 -6.95 9.02
C ILE A 33 0.34 -8.25 8.82
N GLY A 34 1.66 -8.23 9.04
CA GLY A 34 2.54 -9.39 8.88
C GLY A 34 2.87 -9.78 7.43
N HIS A 35 2.32 -9.10 6.44
CA HIS A 35 2.61 -9.31 5.01
C HIS A 35 3.23 -8.06 4.40
N LYS A 36 4.26 -8.24 3.57
CA LYS A 36 4.96 -7.14 2.90
C LYS A 36 4.73 -7.19 1.39
N LYS A 37 4.85 -6.04 0.72
CA LYS A 37 4.96 -6.01 -0.74
C LYS A 37 6.16 -6.89 -1.18
N PRO A 38 6.03 -7.72 -2.22
CA PRO A 38 4.94 -7.75 -3.21
C PRO A 38 3.76 -8.70 -2.90
N GLU A 39 3.65 -9.23 -1.69
CA GLU A 39 2.57 -10.17 -1.35
C GLU A 39 1.18 -9.54 -1.53
N ALA A 40 0.26 -10.22 -2.22
CA ALA A 40 -1.09 -9.74 -2.53
C ALA A 40 -1.87 -9.27 -1.28
N GLN A 41 -1.62 -9.92 -0.15
CA GLN A 41 -2.29 -9.69 1.13
C GLN A 41 -2.21 -8.23 1.59
N ILE A 42 -1.06 -7.56 1.39
CA ILE A 42 -0.92 -6.16 1.84
C ILE A 42 -1.77 -5.19 0.99
N PHE A 43 -1.91 -5.46 -0.31
CA PHE A 43 -2.75 -4.66 -1.20
C PHE A 43 -4.24 -4.89 -0.89
N HIS A 44 -4.64 -6.13 -0.65
CA HIS A 44 -6.00 -6.46 -0.23
C HIS A 44 -6.35 -5.83 1.12
N ALA A 45 -5.43 -5.87 2.09
CA ALA A 45 -5.62 -5.23 3.40
C ALA A 45 -5.85 -3.73 3.25
N ALA A 46 -5.04 -3.05 2.42
CA ALA A 46 -5.19 -1.62 2.18
C ALA A 46 -6.52 -1.27 1.50
N ALA A 47 -6.95 -2.08 0.52
CA ALA A 47 -8.23 -1.92 -0.15
C ALA A 47 -9.41 -2.09 0.83
N ALA A 48 -9.30 -3.06 1.74
CA ALA A 48 -10.28 -3.31 2.79
C ALA A 48 -10.37 -2.13 3.78
N THR A 49 -9.25 -1.50 4.15
CA THR A 49 -9.23 -0.32 5.04
C THR A 49 -10.09 0.81 4.51
N VAL A 50 -10.12 1.00 3.18
CA VAL A 50 -10.89 2.06 2.52
C VAL A 50 -12.22 1.56 1.92
N ARG A 51 -12.53 0.26 2.07
CA ARG A 51 -13.72 -0.41 1.52
C ARG A 51 -13.89 -0.23 0.00
N LEU A 52 -12.78 -0.24 -0.73
CA LEU A 52 -12.77 -0.15 -2.19
C LEU A 52 -12.25 -1.46 -2.81
N PRO A 53 -12.74 -1.85 -4.00
CA PRO A 53 -12.20 -2.99 -4.73
C PRO A 53 -10.83 -2.68 -5.32
N LEU A 54 -9.98 -3.71 -5.47
CA LEU A 54 -8.70 -3.61 -6.20
C LEU A 54 -8.86 -3.58 -7.73
N PRO A 55 -9.79 -4.33 -8.37
CA PRO A 55 -9.96 -4.26 -9.81
C PRO A 55 -10.16 -2.82 -10.33
N GLY A 56 -9.32 -2.42 -11.28
CA GLY A 56 -9.29 -1.05 -11.82
C GLY A 56 -8.41 -0.06 -11.05
N ALA A 57 -7.84 -0.46 -9.91
CA ALA A 57 -6.87 0.34 -9.17
C ALA A 57 -5.53 0.42 -9.91
N TRP A 58 -4.77 1.46 -9.55
CA TRP A 58 -3.40 1.67 -9.99
C TRP A 58 -2.46 1.55 -8.80
N VAL A 59 -1.32 0.92 -9.02
CA VAL A 59 -0.19 0.94 -8.10
C VAL A 59 0.82 1.95 -8.61
N ILE A 60 1.21 2.89 -7.77
CA ILE A 60 2.24 3.89 -8.08
C ILE A 60 3.40 3.65 -7.12
N GLY A 61 4.59 3.37 -7.63
CA GLY A 61 5.73 3.03 -6.77
C GLY A 61 7.05 2.92 -7.52
N ASP A 62 8.15 3.14 -6.80
CA ASP A 62 9.50 3.20 -7.36
C ASP A 62 10.21 1.85 -7.38
N SER A 63 9.66 0.82 -6.71
CA SER A 63 10.30 -0.49 -6.61
C SER A 63 9.77 -1.48 -7.65
N PRO A 64 10.60 -1.92 -8.62
CA PRO A 64 10.19 -2.96 -9.56
C PRO A 64 9.78 -4.27 -8.87
N HIS A 65 10.47 -4.63 -7.79
CA HIS A 65 10.22 -5.88 -7.09
C HIS A 65 9.05 -5.80 -6.11
N ALA A 66 8.89 -4.69 -5.39
CA ALA A 66 7.83 -4.59 -4.38
C ALA A 66 6.52 -4.07 -4.97
N ASP A 67 6.57 -3.04 -5.80
CA ASP A 67 5.37 -2.35 -6.29
C ASP A 67 4.91 -2.93 -7.62
N ILE A 68 5.80 -2.96 -8.62
CA ILE A 68 5.45 -3.39 -9.98
C ILE A 68 5.10 -4.88 -10.02
N ALA A 69 5.96 -5.75 -9.49
CA ALA A 69 5.68 -7.19 -9.44
C ALA A 69 4.43 -7.51 -8.59
N GLY A 70 4.18 -6.75 -7.51
CA GLY A 70 2.98 -6.92 -6.69
C GLY A 70 1.71 -6.51 -7.44
N ALA A 71 1.77 -5.42 -8.20
CA ALA A 71 0.68 -4.98 -9.07
C ALA A 71 0.40 -5.99 -10.19
N GLU A 72 1.43 -6.48 -10.87
CA GLU A 72 1.33 -7.48 -11.93
C GLU A 72 0.71 -8.79 -11.43
N ALA A 73 1.12 -9.27 -10.26
CA ALA A 73 0.55 -10.48 -9.64
C ALA A 73 -0.95 -10.35 -9.35
N LEU A 74 -1.45 -9.12 -9.19
CA LEU A 74 -2.86 -8.80 -8.94
C LEU A 74 -3.60 -8.36 -10.22
N GLY A 75 -2.94 -8.32 -11.38
CA GLY A 75 -3.52 -7.82 -12.63
C GLY A 75 -3.84 -6.32 -12.60
N LEU A 76 -3.15 -5.55 -11.77
CA LEU A 76 -3.33 -4.11 -11.62
C LEU A 76 -2.44 -3.33 -12.59
N ARG A 77 -2.90 -2.12 -12.96
CA ARG A 77 -2.07 -1.18 -13.70
C ARG A 77 -1.02 -0.60 -12.77
N ASN A 78 0.16 -0.31 -13.29
CA ASN A 78 1.27 0.23 -12.52
C ASN A 78 2.04 1.32 -13.27
N VAL A 79 2.69 2.19 -12.50
CA VAL A 79 3.60 3.26 -12.96
C VAL A 79 4.66 3.57 -11.91
#